data_AF-A0A832NHS7-F1
#
_entry.id   AF-A0A832NHS7-F1
#
_cell.length_a   1.000
_cell.length_b   1.000
_cell.length_c   1.000
_cell.angle_alpha   90.00
_cell.angle_beta   90.00
_cell.angle_gamma   90.00
#
_symmetry.space_group_name_H-M   'P 1'
#
loop_
_entity.id
_entity.type
_entity.pdbx_description
1 polymer ?
#
loop_
_entity_poly.entity_id
_entity_poly.type
_entity_poly.pdbx_seq_one_letter_code
_entity_poly.pdbx_strand_id
1 'polypeptide(L)'
;MRPWRPADESVVRNIRAYYGIKHFPPGIMLVSTGKRLRVVSEEAYELAKRLKGVVGLGVYAAKKFGENYYLSIEGSQIFGDHIENRVIEVTWEEAEQWMRGAPIQR
;
A
#
# COMPACT_ATOMS: atom_id res chain seq x y z
N MET A 1 -9.34 -0.26 18.86
CA MET A 1 -8.86 -0.23 17.45
C MET A 1 -8.78 1.22 17.01
N ARG A 2 -7.73 1.63 16.28
CA ARG A 2 -7.60 3.06 15.89
C ARG A 2 -8.61 3.40 14.79
N PRO A 3 -9.20 4.60 14.80
CA PRO A 3 -10.12 5.03 13.76
C PRO A 3 -9.39 5.12 12.42
N TRP A 4 -10.11 4.79 11.35
CA TRP A 4 -9.68 5.05 10.00
C TRP A 4 -9.92 6.52 9.64
N ARG A 5 -8.99 7.12 8.90
CA ARG A 5 -9.09 8.50 8.39
C ARG A 5 -8.47 8.56 6.99
N PRO A 6 -8.88 9.47 6.11
CA PRO A 6 -8.16 9.70 4.86
C PRO A 6 -6.68 9.93 5.15
N ALA A 7 -5.79 9.38 4.32
CA ALA A 7 -4.37 9.60 4.49
C ALA A 7 -4.02 11.06 4.22
N ASP A 8 -3.20 11.66 5.08
CA ASP A 8 -2.73 13.03 4.88
C ASP A 8 -1.95 13.14 3.57
N GLU A 9 -2.02 14.30 2.91
CA GLU A 9 -1.30 14.51 1.65
C GLU A 9 0.22 14.30 1.78
N SER A 10 0.79 14.61 2.95
CA SER A 10 2.21 14.38 3.22
C SER A 10 2.57 12.89 3.16
N VAL A 11 1.68 12.02 3.62
CA VAL A 11 1.82 10.57 3.56
C VAL A 11 1.71 10.08 2.11
N VAL A 12 0.73 10.61 1.37
CA VAL A 12 0.57 10.31 -0.06
C VAL A 12 1.79 10.76 -0.88
N ARG A 13 2.32 11.95 -0.59
CA ARG A 13 3.55 12.45 -1.22
C ARG A 13 4.76 11.59 -0.87
N ASN A 14 4.90 11.18 0.39
CA ASN A 14 6.00 10.33 0.84
C ASN A 14 6.01 8.99 0.11
N ILE A 15 4.88 8.26 0.07
CA ILE A 15 4.83 6.95 -0.58
C ILE A 15 5.08 7.05 -2.09
N ARG A 16 4.51 8.08 -2.74
CA ARG A 16 4.76 8.34 -4.17
C ARG A 16 6.22 8.63 -4.46
N ALA A 17 6.86 9.50 -3.67
CA ALA A 17 8.27 9.82 -3.84
C ALA A 17 9.16 8.60 -3.58
N TYR A 18 8.87 7.81 -2.55
CA TYR A 18 9.66 6.64 -2.18
C TYR A 18 9.62 5.54 -3.26
N TYR A 19 8.46 5.31 -3.88
CA TYR A 19 8.30 4.27 -4.91
C TYR A 19 8.31 4.79 -6.36
N GLY A 20 8.44 6.10 -6.57
CA GLY A 20 8.39 6.68 -7.92
C GLY A 20 7.01 6.61 -8.56
N ILE A 21 5.93 6.59 -7.76
CA ILE A 21 4.56 6.45 -8.27
C ILE A 21 4.04 7.79 -8.79
N LYS A 22 3.94 7.92 -10.12
CA LYS A 22 3.40 9.12 -10.78
C LYS A 22 1.90 9.25 -10.60
N HIS A 23 1.14 8.17 -10.71
CA HIS A 23 -0.30 8.15 -10.50
C HIS A 23 -0.67 6.86 -9.76
N PHE A 24 -1.61 6.94 -8.82
CA PHE A 24 -2.21 5.74 -8.25
C PHE A 24 -3.21 5.13 -9.23
N PRO A 25 -3.54 3.83 -9.08
CA PRO A 25 -4.68 3.24 -9.75
C PRO A 25 -5.95 4.12 -9.59
N PRO A 26 -6.80 4.22 -10.62
CA PRO A 26 -8.02 5.00 -10.53
C PRO A 26 -9.02 4.38 -9.54
N GLY A 27 -9.87 5.22 -8.93
CA GLY A 27 -10.97 4.77 -8.07
C GLY A 27 -10.57 4.25 -6.69
N ILE A 28 -9.31 4.42 -6.30
CA ILE A 28 -8.83 4.05 -4.96
C ILE A 28 -8.44 5.28 -4.14
N MET A 29 -8.64 5.17 -2.83
CA MET A 29 -8.20 6.14 -1.84
C MET A 29 -7.38 5.46 -0.74
N LEU A 30 -6.44 6.22 -0.19
CA LEU A 30 -5.62 5.78 0.94
C LEU A 30 -6.25 6.21 2.27
N VAL A 31 -6.27 5.27 3.21
CA VAL A 31 -6.81 5.45 4.55
C VAL A 31 -5.77 5.06 5.59
N SER A 32 -5.50 5.97 6.53
CA SER A 32 -4.62 5.76 7.66
C SER A 32 -5.34 5.06 8.81
N THR A 33 -4.71 4.02 9.37
CA THR A 33 -5.12 3.35 10.61
C THR A 33 -3.91 3.14 11.52
N GLY A 34 -3.59 4.13 12.34
CA GLY A 34 -2.36 4.12 13.14
C GLY A 34 -1.11 4.24 12.28
N LYS A 35 -0.24 3.24 12.34
CA LYS A 35 0.98 3.16 11.49
C LYS A 35 0.73 2.47 10.15
N ARG A 36 -0.51 2.11 9.82
CA ARG A 36 -0.86 1.37 8.61
C ARG A 36 -1.59 2.25 7.63
N LEU A 37 -1.32 2.06 6.35
CA LEU A 37 -2.13 2.54 5.24
C LEU A 37 -2.96 1.39 4.70
N ARG A 38 -4.18 1.72 4.32
CA ARG A 38 -5.11 0.82 3.65
C ARG A 38 -5.58 1.45 2.36
N VAL A 39 -5.84 0.60 1.37
CA VAL A 39 -6.47 0.98 0.11
C VAL A 39 -7.95 0.61 0.19
N VAL A 40 -8.81 1.54 -0.18
CA VAL A 40 -10.26 1.34 -0.25
C VAL A 40 -10.80 2.11 -1.45
N SER A 41 -11.95 1.73 -2.00
CA SER A 41 -12.64 2.57 -2.98
C SER A 41 -13.34 3.75 -2.30
N GLU A 42 -13.61 4.82 -3.04
CA GLU A 42 -14.33 5.99 -2.51
C GLU A 42 -15.75 5.61 -2.06
N GLU A 43 -16.43 4.75 -2.81
CA GLU A 43 -17.79 4.30 -2.51
C GLU A 43 -17.83 3.49 -1.20
N ALA A 44 -16.87 2.58 -1.02
CA ALA A 44 -16.77 1.79 0.20
C ALA A 44 -16.46 2.66 1.42
N TYR A 45 -15.63 3.70 1.26
CA TYR A 45 -15.36 4.68 2.31
C TYR A 45 -16.60 5.49 2.70
N GLU A 46 -17.34 6.01 1.71
CA GLU A 46 -18.56 6.77 1.96
C GLU A 46 -19.68 5.92 2.58
N LEU A 47 -19.80 4.66 2.18
CA LEU A 47 -20.71 3.72 2.83
C LEU A 47 -20.28 3.47 4.28
N ALA A 48 -19.00 3.22 4.54
CA ALA A 48 -18.48 2.95 5.87
C ALA A 48 -18.72 4.11 6.86
N LYS A 49 -18.71 5.36 6.39
CA LYS A 49 -19.07 6.55 7.20
C LYS A 49 -20.51 6.54 7.71
N ARG A 50 -21.42 5.87 7.01
CA ARG A 50 -22.85 5.80 7.34
C ARG A 50 -23.17 4.62 8.26
N LEU A 51 -22.31 3.61 8.29
CA LEU A 51 -22.50 2.40 9.08
C LEU A 51 -21.93 2.56 10.50
N LYS A 52 -22.66 2.03 11.50
CA LYS A 52 -22.15 1.93 12.88
C LYS A 52 -21.40 0.62 13.06
N GLY A 53 -20.29 0.64 13.79
CA GLY A 53 -19.56 -0.57 14.19
C GLY A 53 -18.59 -1.13 13.15
N VAL A 54 -18.23 -0.37 12.11
CA VAL A 54 -17.23 -0.81 11.11
C VAL A 54 -15.86 -0.99 11.78
N VAL A 55 -15.41 -2.24 11.85
CA VAL A 55 -14.16 -2.62 12.51
C VAL A 55 -12.93 -2.42 11.63
N GLY A 56 -13.05 -2.62 10.33
CA GLY A 56 -11.95 -2.48 9.38
C GLY A 56 -12.47 -1.97 8.06
N LEU A 57 -11.63 -1.23 7.35
CA LEU A 57 -11.98 -0.62 6.07
C LEU A 57 -10.81 -0.76 5.10
N GLY A 58 -11.03 -1.43 3.98
CA GLY A 58 -10.03 -1.59 2.93
C GLY A 58 -8.93 -2.62 3.22
N VAL A 59 -8.09 -2.82 2.21
CA VAL A 59 -6.97 -3.78 2.18
C VAL A 59 -5.73 -3.15 2.80
N TYR A 60 -5.02 -3.89 3.65
CA TYR A 60 -3.75 -3.42 4.22
C TYR A 60 -2.70 -3.32 3.11
N ALA A 61 -2.21 -2.11 2.86
CA ALA A 61 -1.35 -1.83 1.71
C ALA A 61 0.07 -1.44 2.11
N ALA A 62 0.25 -0.77 3.24
CA ALA A 62 1.59 -0.38 3.69
C ALA A 62 1.65 -0.14 5.21
N LYS A 63 2.86 -0.14 5.76
CA LYS A 63 3.13 0.24 7.15
C LYS A 63 4.31 1.18 7.25
N LYS A 64 4.16 2.19 8.12
CA LYS A 64 5.22 3.14 8.46
C LYS A 64 6.33 2.44 9.24
N PHE A 65 7.55 2.56 8.74
CA PHE A 65 8.79 2.14 9.40
C PHE A 65 9.84 3.25 9.24
N GLY A 66 10.26 3.85 10.36
CA GLY A 66 11.00 5.12 10.33
C GLY A 66 10.17 6.20 9.63
N GLU A 67 10.79 6.88 8.66
CA GLU A 67 10.18 7.96 7.88
C GLU A 67 9.42 7.49 6.63
N ASN A 68 9.53 6.21 6.26
CA ASN A 68 8.95 5.70 5.02
C ASN A 68 7.82 4.69 5.27
N TYR A 69 7.02 4.46 4.24
CA TYR A 69 6.00 3.42 4.22
C TYR A 69 6.48 2.26 3.36
N TYR A 70 6.47 1.06 3.93
CA TYR A 70 6.82 -0.18 3.21
C TYR A 70 5.55 -0.90 2.82
N LEU A 71 5.45 -1.28 1.55
CA LEU A 71 4.30 -2.01 1.02
C LEU A 71 4.19 -3.40 1.65
N SER A 72 2.95 -3.84 1.86
CA SER A 72 2.64 -5.26 2.04
C SER A 72 2.67 -5.98 0.70
N ILE A 73 2.48 -7.31 0.71
CA ILE A 73 2.31 -8.10 -0.52
C ILE A 73 1.10 -7.59 -1.31
N GLU A 74 -0.04 -7.35 -0.66
CA GLU A 74 -1.23 -6.81 -1.32
C GLU A 74 -0.99 -5.40 -1.85
N GLY A 75 -0.26 -4.56 -1.10
CA GLY A 75 0.14 -3.24 -1.54
C GLY A 75 1.02 -3.29 -2.79
N SER A 76 1.98 -4.22 -2.84
CA SER A 76 2.82 -4.41 -4.02
C SER A 76 2.03 -4.89 -5.24
N GLN A 77 0.97 -5.67 -5.06
CA GLN A 77 0.10 -6.07 -6.18
C GLN A 77 -0.77 -4.91 -6.67
N ILE A 78 -1.29 -4.08 -5.75
CA ILE A 78 -2.14 -2.93 -6.10
C ILE A 78 -1.34 -1.84 -6.82
N PHE A 79 -0.12 -1.57 -6.35
CA PHE A 79 0.70 -0.47 -6.88
C PHE A 79 1.75 -0.92 -7.89
N GLY A 80 2.03 -2.22 -8.03
CA GLY A 80 3.20 -2.77 -8.72
C GLY A 80 3.45 -2.17 -10.10
N ASP A 81 2.41 -2.14 -10.94
CA ASP A 81 2.48 -1.61 -12.32
C ASP A 81 2.72 -0.09 -12.39
N HIS A 82 2.66 0.60 -11.25
CA HIS A 82 2.86 2.05 -11.13
C HIS A 82 4.16 2.43 -10.41
N ILE A 83 4.95 1.45 -9.93
CA ILE A 83 6.20 1.68 -9.21
C ILE A 83 7.35 1.78 -10.23
N GLU A 84 8.07 2.89 -10.20
CA GLU A 84 9.23 3.13 -11.07
C GLU A 84 10.56 2.99 -10.33
N ASN A 85 10.56 3.14 -9.00
CA ASN A 85 11.76 3.09 -8.18
C ASN A 85 11.83 1.79 -7.36
N ARG A 86 13.04 1.30 -7.10
CA ARG A 86 13.30 0.12 -6.23
C ARG A 86 12.65 -1.17 -6.75
N VAL A 87 12.55 -1.28 -8.08
CA VAL A 87 12.14 -2.50 -8.77
C VAL A 87 13.39 -3.26 -9.18
N ILE A 88 13.40 -4.56 -8.94
CA ILE A 88 14.42 -5.47 -9.45
C ILE A 88 13.74 -6.48 -10.37
N GLU A 89 14.21 -6.58 -11.60
CA GLU A 89 13.78 -7.65 -12.51
C GLU A 89 14.54 -8.91 -12.17
N VAL A 90 13.84 -10.04 -12.08
CA VAL A 90 14.40 -11.34 -11.69
C VAL A 90 14.08 -12.39 -12.74
N THR A 91 14.93 -13.41 -12.86
CA THR A 91 14.60 -14.60 -13.66
C THR A 91 13.51 -15.42 -13.00
N TRP A 92 12.94 -16.37 -13.73
CA TRP A 92 11.94 -17.27 -13.18
C TRP A 92 12.51 -18.11 -12.02
N GLU A 93 13.75 -18.57 -12.13
CA GLU A 93 14.44 -19.33 -11.10
C GLU A 93 14.68 -18.49 -9.83
N GLU A 94 15.15 -17.25 -10.00
CA GLU A 94 15.31 -16.30 -8.89
C GLU A 94 13.97 -16.02 -8.19
N ALA A 95 12.90 -15.81 -8.97
CA ALA A 95 11.56 -15.60 -8.45
C ALA A 95 11.05 -16.81 -7.66
N GLU A 96 11.27 -18.04 -8.17
CA GLU A 96 10.86 -19.27 -7.48
C GLU A 96 11.58 -19.42 -6.13
N GLN A 97 12.89 -19.20 -6.10
CA GLN A 97 13.67 -19.25 -4.86
C GLN A 97 13.23 -18.17 -3.88
N TRP A 98 12.98 -16.95 -4.37
CA TRP A 98 12.50 -15.84 -3.56
C TRP A 98 11.12 -16.12 -2.94
N MET A 99 10.20 -16.71 -3.71
CA MET A 99 8.89 -17.14 -3.21
C MET A 99 8.98 -18.22 -2.12
N ARG A 100 10.08 -18.98 -2.08
CA ARG A 100 10.39 -19.94 -1.01
C ARG A 100 11.10 -19.31 0.19
N GLY A 101 11.31 -18.00 0.18
CA GLY A 101 11.94 -17.24 1.25
C GLY A 101 13.46 -17.09 1.11
N ALA A 102 14.06 -17.50 -0.01
CA ALA A 102 15.47 -17.25 -0.27
C ALA A 102 15.69 -15.75 -0.60
N PRO A 103 16.83 -15.16 -0.19
CA PRO A 103 17.16 -13.80 -0.58
C PRO A 103 17.55 -13.72 -2.06
N ILE A 104 17.25 -12.59 -2.71
CA ILE A 104 17.82 -12.24 -4.01
C ILE A 104 19.18 -11.58 -3.75
N GLN A 105 20.24 -12.03 -4.43
CA GLN A 105 21.59 -11.47 -4.34
C GLN A 105 21.82 -10.48 -5.49
N ARG A 106 21.93 -9.18 -5.19
CA ARG A 106 22.18 -8.08 -6.13
C ARG A 106 23.06 -7.03 -5.46
#